data_AF-F3FV03-F1
#
_entry.id   AF-F3FV03-F1
#
_cell.length_a   1.000
_cell.length_b   1.000
_cell.length_c   1.000
_cell.angle_alpha   90.00
_cell.angle_beta   90.00
_cell.angle_gamma   90.00
#
_symmetry.space_group_name_H-M   'P 1'
#
loop_
_entity.id
_entity.type
_entity.pdbx_description
1 polymer ?
#
loop_
_entity_poly.entity_id
_entity_poly.type
_entity_poly.pdbx_seq_one_letter_code
_entity_poly.pdbx_strand_id
1 'polypeptide(L)'
;AAAGAGVDLMVGGVTLGAAALVGAIAGGALSTARSYGGRLLGKFKGRRELTVDDAVLSLLALRQRHLLLALGVRGHAALHSIELTTPQDKTWRKGKIPEPLSRARAHPQWSTLNPQPKPNQAERQEAIDELADVVLQD
;
A
#
# COMPACT_ATOMS: atom_id res chain seq x y z
N ALA A 1 -17.18 20.47 -23.30
CA ALA A 1 -18.39 20.93 -24.01
C ALA A 1 -19.45 19.83 -23.93
N ALA A 2 -20.29 19.90 -22.90
CA ALA A 2 -21.59 19.24 -22.92
C ALA A 2 -22.53 20.22 -23.63
N ALA A 3 -22.73 20.05 -24.94
CA ALA A 3 -23.66 20.87 -25.71
C ALA A 3 -24.01 20.19 -27.04
N GLY A 4 -25.30 19.90 -27.23
CA GLY A 4 -25.94 19.91 -28.54
C GLY A 4 -25.65 18.74 -29.48
N ALA A 5 -26.15 17.55 -29.16
CA ALA A 5 -26.40 16.50 -30.16
C ALA A 5 -27.73 15.82 -29.85
N GLY A 6 -28.81 16.58 -29.82
CA GLY A 6 -30.12 16.09 -29.37
C GLY A 6 -31.31 16.46 -30.25
N VAL A 7 -31.13 17.19 -31.35
CA VAL A 7 -32.28 17.85 -32.01
C VAL A 7 -32.69 17.23 -33.35
N ASP A 8 -31.83 16.49 -34.05
CA ASP A 8 -32.21 15.88 -35.34
C ASP A 8 -32.65 14.40 -35.25
N LEU A 9 -33.12 13.95 -34.07
CA LEU A 9 -33.54 12.56 -33.83
C LEU A 9 -35.04 12.32 -34.01
N MET A 10 -35.81 13.34 -34.39
CA MET A 10 -37.28 13.29 -34.33
C MET A 10 -37.97 12.63 -35.54
N VAL A 11 -37.25 12.13 -36.54
CA VAL A 11 -37.88 11.46 -37.71
C VAL A 11 -37.44 9.99 -37.91
N GLY A 12 -36.46 9.48 -37.12
CA GLY A 12 -35.99 8.08 -37.21
C GLY A 12 -35.62 7.40 -35.87
N GLY A 13 -36.03 7.98 -34.74
CA GLY A 13 -35.37 7.85 -33.43
C GLY A 13 -35.50 6.55 -32.62
N VAL A 14 -36.31 5.55 -33.01
CA VAL A 14 -36.48 4.34 -32.19
C VAL A 14 -35.37 3.32 -32.44
N THR A 15 -35.01 3.06 -33.70
CA THR A 15 -34.01 2.06 -34.08
C THR A 15 -32.59 2.51 -33.75
N LEU A 16 -32.32 3.83 -33.87
CA LEU A 16 -31.04 4.42 -33.51
C LEU A 16 -30.85 4.51 -31.99
N GLY A 17 -31.94 4.78 -31.23
CA GLY A 17 -31.92 4.82 -29.77
C GLY A 17 -31.68 3.44 -29.14
N ALA A 18 -32.29 2.38 -29.68
CA ALA A 18 -32.03 1.02 -29.24
C ALA A 18 -30.58 0.59 -29.52
N ALA A 19 -30.03 0.92 -30.70
CA ALA A 19 -28.62 0.65 -31.02
C ALA A 19 -27.65 1.42 -30.11
N ALA A 20 -27.96 2.69 -29.79
CA ALA A 20 -27.17 3.49 -28.86
C ALA A 20 -27.20 2.92 -27.43
N LEU A 21 -28.36 2.46 -26.95
CA LEU A 21 -28.48 1.80 -25.65
C LEU A 21 -27.68 0.50 -25.60
N VAL A 22 -27.80 -0.35 -26.63
CA VAL A 22 -27.02 -1.60 -26.74
C VAL A 22 -25.53 -1.30 -26.79
N GLY A 23 -25.11 -0.29 -27.57
CA GLY A 23 -23.73 0.16 -27.64
C GLY A 23 -23.20 0.71 -26.31
N ALA A 24 -24.02 1.45 -25.57
CA ALA A 24 -23.67 1.98 -24.25
C ALA A 24 -23.51 0.87 -23.20
N ILE A 25 -24.40 -0.14 -23.22
CA ILE A 25 -24.29 -1.31 -22.34
C ILE A 25 -23.04 -2.12 -22.69
N ALA A 26 -22.81 -2.40 -23.97
CA ALA A 26 -21.64 -3.14 -24.43
C ALA A 26 -20.33 -2.40 -24.12
N GLY A 27 -20.27 -1.09 -24.35
CA GLY A 27 -19.11 -0.23 -24.04
C GLY A 27 -18.86 -0.10 -22.53
N GLY A 28 -19.93 0.02 -21.73
CA GLY A 28 -19.86 0.06 -20.28
C GLY A 28 -19.37 -1.26 -19.67
N ALA A 29 -19.83 -2.39 -20.19
CA ALA A 29 -19.38 -3.71 -19.78
C ALA A 29 -17.89 -3.93 -20.10
N LEU A 30 -17.44 -3.55 -21.30
CA LEU A 30 -16.05 -3.74 -21.73
C LEU A 30 -15.05 -2.89 -20.92
N SER A 31 -15.38 -1.64 -20.61
CA SER A 31 -14.54 -0.75 -19.80
C SER A 31 -14.40 -1.25 -18.34
N THR A 32 -15.47 -1.82 -17.79
CA THR A 32 -15.47 -2.46 -16.47
C THR A 32 -14.66 -3.74 -16.48
N ALA A 33 -14.81 -4.59 -17.51
CA ALA A 33 -14.03 -5.82 -17.64
C ALA A 33 -12.52 -5.55 -17.73
N ARG A 34 -12.08 -4.50 -18.43
CA ARG A 34 -10.66 -4.15 -18.55
C ARG A 34 -10.04 -3.61 -17.25
N SER A 35 -10.79 -2.83 -16.46
CA SER A 35 -10.31 -2.25 -15.21
C SER A 35 -10.34 -3.23 -14.02
N TYR A 36 -11.31 -4.16 -14.01
CA TYR A 36 -11.46 -5.16 -12.94
C TYR A 36 -10.85 -6.53 -13.28
N GLY A 37 -10.62 -6.84 -14.57
CA GLY A 37 -10.18 -8.14 -15.05
C GLY A 37 -8.84 -8.61 -14.47
N GLY A 38 -7.86 -7.71 -14.31
CA GLY A 38 -6.56 -8.08 -13.72
C GLY A 38 -6.65 -8.52 -12.26
N ARG A 39 -7.61 -7.98 -11.51
CA ARG A 39 -7.82 -8.27 -10.09
C ARG A 39 -8.59 -9.58 -9.90
N LEU A 40 -9.59 -9.84 -10.75
CA LEU A 40 -10.36 -11.08 -10.76
C LEU A 40 -9.56 -12.27 -11.32
N LEU A 41 -8.83 -12.09 -12.43
CA LEU A 41 -7.87 -13.10 -12.90
C LEU A 41 -6.85 -13.41 -11.81
N GLY A 42 -6.44 -12.42 -11.01
CA GLY A 42 -5.52 -12.65 -9.89
C GLY A 42 -6.05 -13.60 -8.83
N LYS A 43 -7.34 -13.50 -8.50
CA LYS A 43 -8.02 -14.43 -7.58
C LYS A 43 -8.18 -15.82 -8.17
N PHE A 44 -8.48 -15.93 -9.48
CA PHE A 44 -8.56 -17.22 -10.19
C PHE A 44 -7.19 -17.90 -10.35
N LYS A 45 -6.09 -17.14 -10.40
CA LYS A 45 -4.73 -17.67 -10.58
C LYS A 45 -4.11 -18.26 -9.30
N GLY A 46 -4.89 -18.45 -8.24
CA GLY A 46 -4.44 -19.08 -6.99
C GLY A 46 -3.40 -18.27 -6.21
N ARG A 47 -3.33 -16.94 -6.41
CA ARG A 47 -2.36 -16.10 -5.69
C ARG A 47 -2.74 -15.97 -4.22
N ARG A 48 -1.80 -16.29 -3.32
CA ARG A 48 -1.89 -15.98 -1.89
C ARG A 48 -1.13 -14.70 -1.60
N GLU A 49 -1.79 -13.76 -0.95
CA GLU A 49 -1.15 -12.56 -0.43
C GLU A 49 -0.46 -12.91 0.88
N LEU A 50 0.83 -12.64 0.97
CA LEU A 50 1.61 -12.81 2.19
C LEU A 50 1.85 -11.44 2.79
N THR A 51 1.58 -11.33 4.08
CA THR A 51 1.82 -10.11 4.83
C THR A 51 2.61 -10.46 6.09
N VAL A 52 3.55 -9.61 6.46
CA VAL A 52 4.31 -9.81 7.70
C VAL A 52 3.37 -9.58 8.88
N ASP A 53 3.45 -10.43 9.90
CA ASP A 53 2.63 -10.31 11.11
C ASP A 53 3.04 -9.09 11.93
N ASP A 54 2.08 -8.46 12.61
CA ASP A 54 2.29 -7.30 13.48
C ASP A 54 3.33 -7.58 14.57
N ALA A 55 3.30 -8.78 15.17
CA ALA A 55 4.26 -9.16 16.20
C ALA A 55 5.70 -9.22 15.68
N VAL A 56 5.88 -9.61 14.42
CA VAL A 56 7.20 -9.65 13.77
C VAL A 56 7.69 -8.23 13.50
N LEU A 57 6.82 -7.34 13.03
CA LEU A 57 7.16 -5.92 12.84
C LEU A 57 7.53 -5.24 14.15
N SER A 58 6.77 -5.51 15.21
CA SER A 58 7.08 -5.03 16.56
C SER A 58 8.42 -5.54 17.08
N LEU A 59 8.73 -6.83 16.89
CA LEU A 59 10.01 -7.40 17.27
C LEU A 59 11.18 -6.75 16.49
N LEU A 60 10.99 -6.49 15.20
CA LEU A 60 12.00 -5.84 14.37
C LEU A 60 12.27 -4.41 14.85
N ALA A 61 11.22 -3.64 15.14
CA ALA A 61 11.34 -2.28 15.67
C ALA A 61 12.10 -2.25 17.01
N LEU A 62 11.76 -3.15 17.93
CA LEU A 62 12.47 -3.31 19.21
C LEU A 62 13.96 -3.60 19.02
N ARG A 63 14.29 -4.49 18.08
CA ARG A 63 15.68 -4.84 17.77
C ARG A 63 16.43 -3.67 17.15
N GLN A 64 15.79 -2.90 16.27
CA GLN A 64 16.37 -1.71 15.65
C GLN A 64 16.62 -0.62 16.67
N ARG A 65 15.66 -0.32 17.55
CA ARG A 65 15.84 0.64 18.65
C ARG A 65 16.98 0.23 19.57
N HIS A 66 17.05 -1.05 19.94
CA HIS A 66 18.17 -1.54 20.76
C HIS A 66 19.51 -1.36 20.03
N LEU A 67 19.59 -1.71 18.75
CA LEU A 67 20.81 -1.50 17.97
C LEU A 67 21.20 -0.01 17.94
N LEU A 68 20.25 0.90 17.75
CA LEU A 68 20.50 2.35 17.75
C LEU A 68 21.05 2.82 19.11
N LEU A 69 20.46 2.37 20.23
CA LEU A 69 20.96 2.69 21.57
C LEU A 69 22.38 2.15 21.78
N ALA A 70 22.63 0.89 21.39
CA ALA A 70 23.95 0.28 21.50
C ALA A 70 24.99 1.01 20.64
N LEU A 71 24.61 1.49 19.45
CA LEU A 71 25.46 2.31 18.60
C LEU A 71 25.67 3.72 19.16
N GLY A 72 24.65 4.33 19.78
CA GLY A 72 24.72 5.66 20.37
C GLY A 72 25.66 5.75 21.59
N VAL A 73 25.71 4.69 22.40
CA VAL A 73 26.63 4.60 23.55
C VAL A 73 28.06 4.22 23.12
N ARG A 74 28.24 3.79 21.87
CA ARG A 74 29.53 3.34 21.34
C ARG A 74 30.42 4.52 20.95
N GLY A 75 31.36 4.88 21.81
CA GLY A 75 32.44 5.83 21.46
C GLY A 75 33.39 5.30 20.37
N HIS A 76 34.22 6.19 19.81
CA HIS A 76 35.08 5.95 18.63
C HIS A 76 36.09 4.79 18.73
N ALA A 77 36.33 4.20 19.90
CA ALA A 77 37.31 3.12 20.12
C ALA A 77 36.72 1.85 20.75
N ALA A 78 35.40 1.66 20.71
CA ALA A 78 34.79 0.47 21.29
C ALA A 78 35.11 -0.80 20.46
N LEU A 79 35.92 -1.69 21.02
CA LEU A 79 36.34 -2.97 20.41
C LEU A 79 35.42 -4.16 20.75
N HIS A 80 34.43 -3.95 21.63
CA HIS A 80 33.62 -5.04 22.18
C HIS A 80 32.41 -5.35 21.26
N SER A 81 31.97 -6.61 21.25
CA SER A 81 30.78 -7.04 20.51
C SER A 81 29.51 -6.41 21.10
N ILE A 82 28.52 -6.14 20.26
CA ILE A 82 27.22 -5.62 20.71
C ILE A 82 26.43 -6.77 21.35
N GLU A 83 26.21 -6.68 22.65
CA GLU A 83 25.34 -7.61 23.35
C GLU A 83 23.89 -7.15 23.29
N LEU A 84 23.04 -7.95 22.65
CA LEU A 84 21.61 -7.69 22.57
C LEU A 84 20.92 -8.26 23.82
N THR A 85 20.93 -7.52 24.91
CA THR A 85 20.03 -7.76 26.05
C THR A 85 18.55 -7.70 25.64
N THR A 86 17.66 -8.40 26.36
CA THR A 86 16.23 -8.40 26.07
C THR A 86 15.62 -7.00 26.23
N PRO A 87 15.06 -6.37 25.16
CA PRO A 87 14.50 -5.03 25.26
C PRO A 87 13.25 -5.01 26.15
N GLN A 88 13.19 -4.13 27.15
CA GLN A 88 12.05 -4.03 28.08
C GLN A 88 10.91 -3.13 27.57
N ASP A 89 11.05 -2.58 26.37
CA ASP A 89 10.13 -1.61 25.81
C ASP A 89 8.74 -2.23 25.56
N LYS A 90 7.78 -1.81 26.39
CA LYS A 90 6.44 -2.40 26.49
C LYS A 90 5.52 -1.91 25.38
N THR A 91 5.80 -0.74 24.80
CA THR A 91 4.97 -0.07 23.80
C THR A 91 4.87 -0.92 22.54
N TRP A 92 6.01 -1.37 22.00
CA TRP A 92 6.04 -2.23 20.82
C TRP A 92 5.64 -3.68 21.12
N ARG A 93 5.84 -4.18 22.36
CA ARG A 93 5.46 -5.55 22.74
C ARG A 93 3.96 -5.80 22.85
N LYS A 94 3.18 -4.77 23.22
CA LYS A 94 1.74 -4.90 23.50
C LYS A 94 0.87 -3.94 22.68
N GLY A 95 1.48 -2.95 22.03
CA GLY A 95 0.79 -1.92 21.28
C GLY A 95 0.34 -2.38 19.89
N LYS A 96 -0.67 -1.68 19.37
CA LYS A 96 -1.05 -1.75 17.97
C LYS A 96 0.12 -1.26 17.11
N ILE A 97 0.27 -1.82 15.90
CA ILE A 97 1.26 -1.28 14.95
C ILE A 97 1.01 0.22 14.70
N PRO A 98 2.06 1.03 14.57
CA PRO A 98 1.93 2.43 14.21
C PRO A 98 1.11 2.63 12.93
N GLU A 99 0.40 3.75 12.88
CA GLU A 99 -0.42 4.12 11.73
C GLU A 99 0.37 4.12 10.40
N PRO A 100 1.64 4.59 10.33
CA PRO A 100 2.40 4.55 9.08
C PRO A 100 2.58 3.13 8.50
N LEU A 101 2.75 2.12 9.38
CA LEU A 101 2.82 0.71 8.95
C LEU A 101 1.45 0.19 8.50
N SER A 102 0.39 0.60 9.17
CA SER A 102 -0.98 0.27 8.74
C SER A 102 -1.29 0.89 7.37
N ARG A 103 -0.85 2.13 7.13
CA ARG A 103 -0.97 2.81 5.84
C ARG A 103 -0.18 2.04 4.79
N ALA A 104 1.07 1.69 5.05
CA ALA A 104 1.91 0.93 4.12
C ALA A 104 1.27 -0.41 3.66
N ARG A 105 0.51 -1.10 4.53
CA ARG A 105 -0.24 -2.31 4.15
C ARG A 105 -1.27 -2.06 3.04
N ALA A 106 -1.84 -0.86 2.96
CA ALA A 106 -2.80 -0.49 1.91
C ALA A 106 -2.13 -0.12 0.56
N HIS A 107 -0.80 0.01 0.52
CA HIS A 107 -0.03 0.39 -0.67
C HIS A 107 0.99 -0.69 -1.08
N PRO A 108 0.57 -1.87 -1.60
CA PRO A 108 1.48 -2.92 -2.06
C PRO A 108 2.52 -2.44 -3.07
N GLN A 109 2.20 -1.44 -3.89
CA GLN A 109 3.12 -0.86 -4.86
C GLN A 109 4.35 -0.20 -4.23
N TRP A 110 4.35 0.14 -2.94
CA TRP A 110 5.51 0.72 -2.26
C TRP A 110 6.65 -0.27 -2.05
N SER A 111 6.37 -1.57 -2.11
CA SER A 111 7.37 -2.63 -1.99
C SER A 111 7.99 -2.95 -3.35
N THR A 112 9.32 -2.92 -3.42
CA THR A 112 10.09 -3.35 -4.60
C THR A 112 9.99 -4.85 -4.86
N LEU A 113 9.51 -5.63 -3.88
CA LEU A 113 9.28 -7.07 -4.01
C LEU A 113 7.97 -7.39 -4.75
N ASN A 114 7.09 -6.41 -4.91
CA ASN A 114 5.80 -6.58 -5.57
C ASN A 114 5.87 -6.22 -7.06
N PRO A 115 4.99 -6.79 -7.90
CA PRO A 115 4.91 -6.42 -9.31
C PRO A 115 4.57 -4.93 -9.49
N GLN A 116 5.19 -4.28 -10.48
CA GLN A 116 5.00 -2.86 -10.81
C GLN A 116 5.25 -1.92 -9.61
N PRO A 117 6.45 -1.96 -9.01
CA PRO A 117 6.74 -1.16 -7.83
C PRO A 117 6.76 0.34 -8.17
N LYS A 118 6.27 1.14 -7.23
CA LYS A 118 6.28 2.61 -7.23
C LYS A 118 6.91 3.13 -5.92
N PRO A 119 8.21 2.86 -5.68
CA PRO A 119 8.86 3.21 -4.40
C PRO A 119 9.14 4.72 -4.25
N ASN A 120 9.07 5.49 -5.34
CA ASN A 120 9.40 6.92 -5.34
C ASN A 120 8.18 7.82 -5.12
N GLN A 121 7.07 7.29 -4.60
CA GLN A 121 5.90 8.09 -4.25
C GLN A 121 6.20 8.93 -3.01
N ALA A 122 5.86 10.22 -3.04
CA ALA A 122 6.07 11.13 -1.92
C ALA A 122 5.39 10.63 -0.63
N GLU A 123 4.17 10.10 -0.74
CA GLU A 123 3.40 9.49 0.35
C GLU A 123 4.15 8.36 1.08
N ARG A 124 4.96 7.59 0.34
CA ARG A 124 5.80 6.53 0.94
C ARG A 124 6.92 7.14 1.76
N GLN A 125 7.54 8.22 1.27
CA GLN A 125 8.61 8.90 1.99
C GLN A 125 8.07 9.53 3.27
N GLU A 126 6.92 10.20 3.20
CA GLU A 126 6.22 10.75 4.37
C GLU A 126 5.93 9.67 5.41
N ALA A 127 5.39 8.51 5.00
CA ALA A 127 5.15 7.40 5.92
C ALA A 127 6.44 6.82 6.53
N ILE A 128 7.57 6.87 5.81
CA ILE A 128 8.87 6.47 6.35
C ILE A 128 9.36 7.47 7.40
N ASP A 129 9.22 8.76 7.13
CA ASP A 129 9.65 9.82 8.03
C ASP A 129 8.80 9.79 9.32
N GLU A 130 7.48 9.68 9.20
CA GLU A 130 6.57 9.47 10.34
C GLU A 130 6.91 8.20 11.14
N LEU A 131 7.24 7.09 10.45
CA LEU A 131 7.64 5.86 11.13
C LEU A 131 8.97 6.02 11.87
N ALA A 132 9.93 6.75 11.28
CA ALA A 132 11.21 7.01 11.93
C ALA A 132 11.01 7.79 13.23
N ASP A 133 10.15 8.81 13.23
CA ASP A 133 9.80 9.54 14.45
C ASP A 133 9.20 8.61 15.51
N VAL A 134 8.29 7.72 15.14
CA VAL A 134 7.68 6.77 16.10
C VAL A 134 8.69 5.76 16.66
N VAL A 135 9.67 5.33 15.85
CA VAL A 135 10.71 4.39 16.30
C VAL A 135 11.75 5.07 17.20
N LEU A 136 11.99 6.37 16.99
CA LEU A 136 12.97 7.16 17.74
C LEU A 136 12.39 7.84 19.00
N GLN A 137 11.07 7.96 19.11
CA GLN A 137 10.40 8.49 20.31
C GLN A 137 10.51 7.52 21.49
N ASP A 138 10.76 8.07 22.68
CA ASP A 138 11.05 7.28 23.89
C ASP A 138 9.85 6.62 24.55
#